data_AF-A0A9Q5SQ80-F1
#
_entry.id   AF-A0A9Q5SQ80-F1
#
_cell.length_a   1.000
_cell.length_b   1.000
_cell.length_c   1.000
_cell.angle_alpha   90.00
_cell.angle_beta   90.00
_cell.angle_gamma   90.00
#
_symmetry.space_group_name_H-M   'P 1'
#
loop_
_entity.id
_entity.type
_entity.pdbx_description
1 polymer ?
#
loop_
_entity_poly.entity_id
_entity_poly.type
_entity_poly.pdbx_seq_one_letter_code
_entity_poly.pdbx_strand_id
1 'polypeptide(L)'
;MARKKRKVPAMNATSSADIAFMLLIFFLITTSMDTDKGLARRLPPPVPKDQKKNDVDVNKRNLLVVLINSSNQILCGDQFVDIKQLKDKVKEFIENPYNDANKPEKTEEDVPFFGKVMTAKKHVISLQNDRGTEYQAYISVQNELAKAYNELRDDVSRKKFGKAFADLDEEQQKAVQQIYPQKISEAEPKNYGDKK
;
A
#
# COMPACT_ATOMS: atom_id res chain seq x y z
N MET A 1 12.45 -69.47 -48.44
CA MET A 1 11.33 -69.15 -47.52
C MET A 1 11.06 -67.65 -47.56
N ALA A 2 9.83 -67.23 -47.87
CA ALA A 2 9.49 -65.83 -48.13
C ALA A 2 9.41 -64.99 -46.83
N ARG A 3 10.04 -63.80 -46.80
CA ARG A 3 9.99 -62.86 -45.67
C ARG A 3 8.59 -62.22 -45.57
N LYS A 4 7.86 -62.52 -44.51
CA LYS A 4 6.57 -61.90 -44.17
C LYS A 4 6.80 -60.43 -43.78
N LYS A 5 6.31 -59.47 -44.58
CA LYS A 5 6.36 -58.03 -44.24
C LYS A 5 5.50 -57.77 -43.01
N ARG A 6 6.10 -57.22 -41.95
CA ARG A 6 5.45 -56.84 -40.70
C ARG A 6 4.57 -55.61 -40.96
N LYS A 7 3.25 -55.73 -40.82
CA LYS A 7 2.34 -54.57 -40.85
C LYS A 7 2.54 -53.77 -39.56
N VAL A 8 2.96 -52.51 -39.69
CA VAL A 8 2.99 -51.56 -38.57
C VAL A 8 1.55 -51.23 -38.18
N PRO A 9 1.20 -51.21 -36.88
CA PRO A 9 -0.14 -50.83 -36.43
C PRO A 9 -0.40 -49.37 -36.79
N ALA A 10 -1.54 -49.07 -37.41
CA ALA A 10 -1.99 -47.69 -37.59
C ALA A 10 -2.39 -47.13 -36.22
N MET A 11 -1.78 -46.02 -35.80
CA MET A 11 -2.18 -45.32 -34.58
C MET A 11 -3.56 -44.68 -34.78
N ASN A 12 -4.41 -44.78 -33.75
CA ASN A 12 -5.74 -44.16 -33.75
C ASN A 12 -5.62 -42.63 -33.66
N ALA A 13 -5.51 -41.98 -34.83
CA ALA A 13 -5.31 -40.53 -34.94
C ALA A 13 -6.54 -39.71 -34.48
N THR A 14 -7.74 -40.30 -34.51
CA THR A 14 -8.99 -39.64 -34.12
C THR A 14 -8.99 -39.27 -32.63
N SER A 15 -8.57 -40.19 -31.76
CA SER A 15 -8.51 -39.93 -30.31
C SER A 15 -7.41 -38.95 -29.94
N SER A 16 -6.28 -38.94 -30.66
CA SER A 16 -5.23 -37.94 -30.45
C SER A 16 -5.65 -36.54 -30.92
N ALA A 17 -6.46 -36.45 -31.98
CA ALA A 17 -6.94 -35.17 -32.50
C ALA A 17 -7.94 -34.51 -31.53
N ASP A 18 -8.86 -35.27 -30.94
CA ASP A 18 -9.80 -34.74 -29.94
C ASP A 18 -9.08 -34.24 -28.67
N ILE A 19 -8.07 -34.98 -28.19
CA ILE A 19 -7.28 -34.57 -27.02
C ILE A 19 -6.51 -33.28 -27.33
N ALA A 20 -5.90 -33.17 -28.51
CA ALA A 20 -5.18 -31.97 -28.91
C ALA A 20 -6.12 -30.76 -29.07
N PHE A 21 -7.33 -30.98 -29.58
CA PHE A 21 -8.34 -29.94 -29.77
C PHE A 21 -8.91 -29.43 -28.43
N MET A 22 -9.18 -30.33 -27.49
CA MET A 22 -9.58 -29.98 -26.12
C MET A 22 -8.49 -29.17 -25.39
N LEU A 23 -7.22 -29.56 -25.54
CA LEU A 23 -6.10 -28.80 -24.98
C LEU A 23 -5.96 -27.41 -25.62
N LEU A 24 -6.18 -27.29 -26.92
CA LEU A 24 -6.18 -26.00 -27.62
C LEU A 24 -7.30 -25.08 -27.15
N ILE A 25 -8.52 -25.61 -26.97
CA ILE A 25 -9.65 -24.86 -26.41
C ILE A 25 -9.34 -24.45 -24.96
N PHE A 26 -8.78 -25.36 -24.15
CA PHE A 26 -8.37 -25.06 -22.78
C PHE A 26 -7.32 -23.94 -22.74
N PHE A 27 -6.29 -24.00 -23.57
CA PHE A 27 -5.29 -22.94 -23.67
C PHE A 27 -5.91 -21.63 -24.16
N LEU A 28 -6.79 -21.65 -25.16
CA LEU A 28 -7.43 -20.44 -25.69
C LEU A 28 -8.37 -19.79 -24.67
N ILE A 29 -9.16 -20.57 -23.92
CA ILE A 29 -10.04 -20.08 -22.86
C ILE A 29 -9.25 -19.56 -21.65
N THR A 30 -8.21 -20.28 -21.20
CA THR A 30 -7.42 -19.86 -20.04
C THR A 30 -6.47 -18.69 -20.35
N THR A 31 -6.06 -18.51 -21.61
CA THR A 31 -5.24 -17.35 -22.03
C THR A 31 -6.07 -16.12 -22.42
N SER A 32 -7.36 -16.28 -22.72
CA SER A 32 -8.31 -15.17 -22.93
C SER A 32 -9.01 -14.72 -21.66
N MET A 33 -8.64 -15.25 -20.48
CA MET A 33 -9.03 -14.62 -19.23
C MET A 33 -8.38 -13.24 -19.14
N ASP A 34 -9.22 -12.27 -19.50
CA ASP A 34 -9.05 -10.84 -19.49
C ASP A 34 -8.09 -10.39 -18.38
N THR A 35 -7.01 -9.73 -18.75
CA THR A 35 -6.21 -8.99 -17.77
C THR A 35 -6.98 -7.72 -17.46
N ASP A 36 -7.87 -7.82 -16.47
CA ASP A 36 -8.57 -6.68 -15.88
C ASP A 36 -7.59 -5.51 -15.76
N LYS A 37 -7.86 -4.43 -16.51
CA LYS A 37 -7.17 -3.13 -16.39
C LYS A 37 -7.57 -2.43 -15.08
N GLY A 38 -7.42 -3.13 -13.96
CA GLY A 38 -7.24 -2.52 -12.65
C GLY A 38 -5.75 -2.35 -12.39
N LEU A 39 -5.36 -1.30 -11.66
CA LEU A 39 -3.99 -1.10 -11.18
C LEU A 39 -3.38 -2.44 -10.75
N ALA A 40 -2.28 -2.86 -11.39
CA ALA A 40 -1.52 -4.05 -11.01
C ALA A 40 -0.83 -3.82 -9.65
N ARG A 41 -1.63 -3.74 -8.58
CA ARG A 41 -1.15 -3.86 -7.23
C ARG A 41 -1.06 -5.35 -6.95
N ARG A 42 0.17 -5.88 -6.97
CA ARG A 42 0.45 -7.09 -6.22
C ARG A 42 -0.06 -6.86 -4.80
N LEU A 43 -0.84 -7.81 -4.27
CA LEU A 43 -1.10 -7.85 -2.84
C LEU A 43 0.24 -7.65 -2.13
N PRO A 44 0.32 -6.75 -1.14
CA PRO A 44 1.49 -6.71 -0.28
C PRO A 44 1.75 -8.15 0.18
N PRO A 45 2.99 -8.65 0.09
CA PRO A 45 3.28 -9.97 0.63
C PRO A 45 2.80 -10.00 2.08
N PRO A 46 2.19 -11.12 2.54
CA PRO A 46 1.81 -11.25 3.94
C PRO A 46 3.02 -10.89 4.79
N VAL A 47 2.82 -9.96 5.73
CA VAL A 47 3.90 -9.44 6.57
C VAL A 47 4.69 -10.62 7.14
N PRO A 48 6.01 -10.71 6.85
CA PRO A 48 6.85 -11.74 7.46
C PRO A 48 6.71 -11.64 8.97
N LYS A 49 6.48 -12.76 9.66
CA LYS A 49 6.40 -12.82 11.14
C LYS A 49 7.66 -12.26 11.82
N ASP A 50 8.76 -12.14 11.07
CA ASP A 50 10.05 -11.59 11.49
C ASP A 50 10.31 -10.16 10.96
N GLN A 51 9.29 -9.34 10.68
CA GLN A 51 9.52 -7.89 10.59
C GLN A 51 10.05 -7.43 11.95
N LYS A 52 11.37 -7.30 12.04
CA LYS A 52 12.04 -6.66 13.17
C LYS A 52 11.28 -5.37 13.43
N LYS A 53 10.58 -5.32 14.58
CA LYS A 53 10.04 -4.10 15.14
C LYS A 53 11.21 -3.13 15.15
N ASN A 54 11.23 -2.20 14.21
CA ASN A 54 11.95 -0.98 14.44
C ASN A 54 11.10 -0.29 15.50
N ASP A 55 11.30 -0.67 16.78
CA ASP A 55 11.03 0.22 17.91
C ASP A 55 12.00 1.39 17.73
N VAL A 56 11.69 2.22 16.73
CA VAL A 56 12.21 3.56 16.66
C VAL A 56 11.63 4.18 17.91
N ASP A 57 12.50 4.61 18.82
CA ASP A 57 12.12 5.44 19.96
C ASP A 57 11.57 6.76 19.40
N VAL A 58 10.28 6.73 19.05
CA VAL A 58 9.55 7.84 18.46
C VAL A 58 8.90 8.55 19.61
N ASN A 59 9.29 9.81 19.83
CA ASN A 59 8.63 10.70 20.77
C ASN A 59 7.12 10.62 20.57
N LYS A 60 6.35 10.44 21.67
CA LYS A 60 4.89 10.25 21.62
C LYS A 60 4.15 11.30 20.78
N ARG A 61 4.62 12.56 20.78
CA ARG A 61 4.09 13.66 19.97
C ARG A 61 4.26 13.49 18.45
N ASN A 62 5.18 12.65 18.01
CA ASN A 62 5.45 12.34 16.60
C ASN A 62 4.65 11.11 16.12
N LEU A 63 3.91 10.45 17.01
CA LEU A 63 3.18 9.23 16.70
C LEU A 63 1.68 9.54 16.55
N LEU A 64 1.12 9.26 15.37
CA LEU A 64 -0.32 9.24 15.16
C LEU A 64 -0.79 7.79 15.14
N VAL A 65 -1.64 7.40 16.09
CA VAL A 65 -2.22 6.07 16.13
C VAL A 65 -3.51 6.07 15.33
N VAL A 66 -3.62 5.17 14.34
CA VAL A 66 -4.82 4.89 13.59
C VAL A 66 -5.23 3.47 13.89
N LEU A 67 -6.33 3.29 14.61
CA LEU A 67 -6.85 2.00 15.02
C LEU A 67 -8.12 1.66 14.25
N ILE A 68 -8.23 0.41 13.80
CA ILE A 68 -9.45 -0.14 13.22
C ILE A 68 -9.99 -1.20 14.18
N ASN A 69 -11.24 -1.06 14.60
CA ASN A 69 -11.88 -2.01 15.50
C ASN A 69 -12.62 -3.12 14.73
N SER A 70 -13.09 -4.15 15.47
CA SER A 70 -13.90 -5.25 14.94
C SER A 70 -15.27 -4.84 14.35
N SER A 71 -15.73 -3.61 14.62
CA SER A 71 -16.91 -3.02 13.97
C SER A 71 -16.56 -2.18 12.73
N ASN A 72 -15.32 -2.29 12.23
CA ASN A 72 -14.77 -1.52 11.11
C ASN A 72 -14.79 0.01 11.32
N GLN A 73 -14.90 0.47 12.56
CA GLN A 73 -14.80 1.89 12.89
C GLN A 73 -13.32 2.27 13.02
N ILE A 74 -12.99 3.47 12.56
CA ILE A 74 -11.64 4.00 12.55
C ILE A 74 -11.52 5.01 13.69
N LEU A 75 -10.54 4.78 14.57
CA LEU A 75 -10.13 5.69 15.61
C LEU A 75 -8.79 6.31 15.22
N CYS A 76 -8.74 7.64 15.06
CA CYS A 76 -7.53 8.37 14.71
C CYS A 76 -7.14 9.27 15.89
N GLY A 77 -6.01 8.97 16.54
CA GLY A 77 -5.70 9.48 17.86
C GLY A 77 -6.75 9.02 18.86
N ASP A 78 -7.48 9.98 19.43
CA ASP A 78 -8.53 9.74 20.43
C ASP A 78 -9.95 9.98 19.87
N GLN A 79 -10.10 10.13 18.56
CA GLN A 79 -11.37 10.49 17.93
C GLN A 79 -11.80 9.50 16.86
N PHE A 80 -13.07 9.10 16.90
CA PHE A 80 -13.68 8.33 15.81
C PHE A 80 -13.79 9.21 14.57
N VAL A 81 -13.37 8.66 13.44
CA VAL A 81 -13.35 9.36 12.15
C VAL A 81 -13.95 8.49 11.07
N ASP A 82 -14.60 9.14 10.11
CA ASP A 82 -14.95 8.48 8.87
C ASP A 82 -13.70 8.31 8.00
N ILE A 83 -13.70 7.28 7.15
CA ILE A 83 -12.58 6.94 6.28
C ILE A 83 -12.17 8.09 5.37
N LYS A 84 -13.15 8.86 4.88
CA LYS A 84 -12.92 10.04 4.03
C LYS A 84 -12.20 11.17 4.77
N GLN A 85 -12.43 11.28 6.08
CA GLN A 85 -11.83 12.31 6.93
C GLN A 85 -10.45 11.92 7.44
N LEU A 86 -10.13 10.61 7.46
CA LEU A 86 -8.84 10.11 7.90
C LEU A 86 -7.69 10.78 7.14
N LYS A 87 -7.85 10.90 5.82
CA LYS A 87 -6.88 11.55 4.94
C LYS A 87 -6.58 12.98 5.39
N ASP A 88 -7.62 13.80 5.60
CA ASP A 88 -7.45 15.20 5.97
C ASP A 88 -6.81 15.36 7.36
N LYS A 89 -7.19 14.51 8.32
CA LYS A 89 -6.55 14.50 9.66
C LYS A 89 -5.07 14.13 9.60
N VAL A 90 -4.71 13.16 8.76
CA VAL A 90 -3.32 12.76 8.56
C VAL A 90 -2.52 13.91 7.93
N LYS A 91 -3.08 14.59 6.92
CA LYS A 91 -2.45 15.79 6.34
C LYS A 91 -2.22 16.85 7.42
N GLU A 92 -3.23 17.15 8.22
CA GLU A 92 -3.15 18.17 9.27
C GLU A 92 -2.13 17.83 10.38
N PHE A 93 -1.98 16.54 10.69
CA PHE A 93 -0.97 16.05 11.61
C PHE A 93 0.45 16.24 11.06
N ILE A 94 0.69 15.85 9.80
CA ILE A 94 2.01 15.93 9.17
C ILE A 94 2.41 17.38 8.87
N GLU A 95 1.49 18.20 8.35
CA GLU A 95 1.78 19.60 8.00
C GLU A 95 2.07 20.45 9.23
N ASN A 96 1.43 20.17 10.38
CA ASN A 96 1.55 20.89 11.64
C ASN A 96 1.81 22.41 11.46
N PRO A 97 0.91 23.15 10.79
CA PRO A 97 1.19 24.53 10.37
C PRO A 97 1.48 25.47 11.56
N TYR A 98 0.89 25.22 12.72
CA TYR A 98 1.02 26.03 13.93
C TYR A 98 2.12 25.58 14.89
N ASN A 99 2.93 24.58 14.50
CA ASN A 99 3.97 23.98 15.34
C ASN A 99 3.46 23.61 16.75
N ASP A 100 2.29 22.99 16.80
CA ASP A 100 1.63 22.62 18.05
C ASP A 100 2.49 21.60 18.82
N ALA A 101 2.55 21.73 20.14
CA ALA A 101 3.27 20.83 21.04
C ALA A 101 2.74 19.39 20.96
N ASN A 102 1.45 19.21 20.64
CA ASN A 102 0.81 17.90 20.51
C ASN A 102 1.01 17.24 19.13
N LYS A 103 1.65 17.93 18.19
CA LYS A 103 1.89 17.49 16.82
C LYS A 103 3.39 17.24 16.58
N PRO A 104 3.76 16.58 15.47
CA PRO A 104 5.14 16.15 15.26
C PRO A 104 6.09 17.34 15.22
N GLU A 105 7.24 17.15 15.85
CA GLU A 105 8.35 18.08 15.87
C GLU A 105 8.82 18.35 14.44
N LYS A 106 8.89 19.64 14.08
CA LYS A 106 9.49 20.08 12.82
C LYS A 106 10.98 20.29 13.01
N THR A 107 11.75 19.74 12.08
CA THR A 107 13.19 19.96 11.98
C THR A 107 13.47 20.73 10.70
N GLU A 108 14.35 21.72 10.80
CA GLU A 108 14.88 22.42 9.63
C GLU A 108 15.81 21.47 8.88
N GLU A 109 15.49 21.17 7.63
CA GLU A 109 16.37 20.42 6.74
C GLU A 109 16.59 21.19 5.45
N ASP A 110 17.82 21.09 4.95
CA ASP A 110 18.13 21.54 3.60
C ASP A 110 17.73 20.45 2.61
N VAL A 111 16.72 20.74 1.80
CA VAL A 111 16.21 19.83 0.79
C VAL A 111 16.57 20.39 -0.59
N PRO A 112 17.15 19.56 -1.48
CA PRO A 112 17.47 19.98 -2.85
C PRO A 112 16.27 20.64 -3.53
N PHE A 113 16.49 21.69 -4.30
CA PHE A 113 15.46 22.55 -4.94
C PHE A 113 14.61 23.41 -3.99
N PHE A 114 14.40 22.98 -2.74
CA PHE A 114 13.54 23.67 -1.76
C PHE A 114 14.32 24.56 -0.79
N GLY A 115 15.62 24.32 -0.60
CA GLY A 115 16.43 24.99 0.40
C GLY A 115 16.05 24.55 1.82
N LYS A 116 16.23 25.45 2.80
CA LYS A 116 15.88 25.16 4.19
C LYS A 116 14.37 25.16 4.39
N VAL A 117 13.81 23.99 4.68
CA VAL A 117 12.38 23.78 4.92
C VAL A 117 12.14 23.11 6.27
N MET A 118 11.06 23.53 6.94
CA MET A 118 10.62 22.96 8.21
C MET A 118 9.79 21.70 7.94
N THR A 119 10.36 20.52 8.18
CA THR A 119 9.73 19.24 7.85
C THR A 119 9.53 18.37 9.09
N ALA A 120 8.41 17.66 9.15
CA ALA A 120 8.08 16.78 10.27
C ALA A 120 8.73 15.39 10.13
N LYS A 121 10.02 15.29 9.78
CA LYS A 121 10.65 14.02 9.33
C LYS A 121 10.50 12.84 10.30
N LYS A 122 10.38 13.10 11.59
CA LYS A 122 10.27 12.06 12.64
C LYS A 122 8.84 11.53 12.83
N HIS A 123 7.84 12.06 12.11
CA HIS A 123 6.46 11.58 12.24
C HIS A 123 6.35 10.09 11.87
N VAL A 124 5.48 9.37 12.58
CA VAL A 124 5.13 7.98 12.29
C VAL A 124 3.62 7.82 12.43
N ILE A 125 3.01 7.18 11.44
CA ILE A 125 1.60 6.76 11.50
C ILE A 125 1.60 5.28 11.89
N SER A 126 1.13 4.97 13.08
CA SER A 126 0.96 3.58 13.53
C SER A 126 -0.43 3.10 13.17
N LEU A 127 -0.53 2.20 12.20
CA LEU A 127 -1.76 1.49 11.87
C LEU A 127 -1.88 0.26 12.78
N GLN A 128 -2.98 0.17 13.51
CA GLN A 128 -3.30 -0.94 14.40
C GLN A 128 -4.67 -1.48 14.03
N ASN A 129 -4.85 -2.80 14.06
CA ASN A 129 -6.13 -3.43 13.76
C ASN A 129 -6.52 -4.43 14.85
N ASP A 130 -7.82 -4.55 15.10
CA ASP A 130 -8.37 -5.63 15.91
C ASP A 130 -8.40 -6.93 15.09
N ARG A 131 -8.37 -8.10 15.74
CA ARG A 131 -8.45 -9.41 15.08
C ARG A 131 -9.75 -9.60 14.32
N GLY A 132 -10.83 -8.93 14.75
CA GLY A 132 -12.12 -8.96 14.07
C GLY A 132 -12.26 -7.96 12.92
N THR A 133 -11.22 -7.20 12.58
CA THR A 133 -11.27 -6.21 11.50
C THR A 133 -11.44 -6.88 10.14
N GLU A 134 -12.36 -6.40 9.32
CA GLU A 134 -12.49 -6.88 7.96
C GLU A 134 -11.29 -6.47 7.11
N TYR A 135 -10.84 -7.39 6.26
CA TYR A 135 -9.73 -7.12 5.34
C TYR A 135 -9.99 -5.90 4.44
N GLN A 136 -11.24 -5.73 3.99
CA GLN A 136 -11.64 -4.59 3.17
C GLN A 136 -11.50 -3.26 3.92
N ALA A 137 -11.84 -3.21 5.20
CA ALA A 137 -11.70 -2.02 6.02
C ALA A 137 -10.21 -1.64 6.17
N TYR A 138 -9.35 -2.62 6.45
CA TYR A 138 -7.90 -2.43 6.51
C TYR A 138 -7.33 -1.88 5.20
N ILE A 139 -7.68 -2.47 4.04
CA ILE A 139 -7.20 -2.00 2.73
C ILE A 139 -7.70 -0.60 2.43
N SER A 140 -8.95 -0.30 2.79
CA SER A 140 -9.52 1.03 2.55
C SER A 140 -8.77 2.10 3.35
N VAL A 141 -8.43 1.81 4.62
CA VAL A 141 -7.63 2.70 5.46
C VAL A 141 -6.23 2.90 4.89
N GLN A 142 -5.55 1.82 4.50
CA GLN A 142 -4.24 1.88 3.85
C GLN A 142 -4.26 2.78 2.59
N ASN A 143 -5.32 2.66 1.78
CA ASN A 143 -5.48 3.49 0.58
C ASN A 143 -5.64 4.98 0.92
N GLU A 144 -6.44 5.32 1.93
CA GLU A 144 -6.61 6.71 2.35
C GLU A 144 -5.33 7.29 2.99
N LEU A 145 -4.59 6.49 3.77
CA LEU A 145 -3.27 6.90 4.28
C LEU A 145 -2.30 7.20 3.13
N ALA A 146 -2.20 6.29 2.14
CA ALA A 146 -1.36 6.51 0.96
C ALA A 146 -1.80 7.74 0.16
N LYS A 147 -3.11 7.96 0.03
CA LYS A 147 -3.69 9.13 -0.64
C LYS A 147 -3.33 10.44 0.05
N ALA A 148 -3.31 10.46 1.39
CA ALA A 148 -2.89 11.64 2.17
C ALA A 148 -1.45 12.05 1.82
N TYR A 149 -0.52 11.10 1.79
CA TYR A 149 0.86 11.38 1.39
C TYR A 149 0.98 11.83 -0.07
N ASN A 150 0.23 11.19 -0.97
CA ASN A 150 0.24 11.57 -2.38
C ASN A 150 -0.24 13.00 -2.56
N GLU A 151 -1.33 13.41 -1.91
CA GLU A 151 -1.82 14.79 -1.97
C GLU A 151 -0.81 15.79 -1.38
N LEU A 152 -0.19 15.50 -0.24
CA LEU A 152 0.86 16.38 0.34
C LEU A 152 2.02 16.59 -0.63
N ARG A 153 2.45 15.50 -1.29
CA ARG A 153 3.53 15.54 -2.28
C ARG A 153 3.10 16.31 -3.53
N ASP A 154 1.88 16.06 -4.03
CA ASP A 154 1.33 16.78 -5.18
C ASP A 154 1.18 18.27 -4.90
N ASP A 155 0.70 18.66 -3.72
CA ASP A 155 0.51 20.04 -3.30
C ASP A 155 1.85 20.81 -3.30
N VAL A 156 2.91 20.21 -2.75
CA VAL A 156 4.26 20.81 -2.76
C VAL A 156 4.89 20.81 -4.16
N SER A 157 4.67 19.75 -4.93
CA SER A 157 5.15 19.64 -6.31
C SER A 157 4.56 20.73 -7.20
N ARG A 158 3.24 20.95 -7.11
CA ARG A 158 2.54 22.00 -7.86
C ARG A 158 2.97 23.39 -7.42
N LYS A 159 3.13 23.63 -6.11
CA LYS A 159 3.58 24.93 -5.58
C LYS A 159 4.99 25.31 -6.04
N LYS A 160 5.90 24.33 -6.13
CA LYS A 160 7.32 24.59 -6.45
C LYS A 160 7.65 24.47 -7.93
N PHE A 161 7.15 23.43 -8.59
CA PHE A 161 7.52 23.06 -9.95
C PHE A 161 6.37 23.29 -10.96
N GLY A 162 5.15 23.57 -10.51
CA GLY A 162 3.98 23.75 -11.38
C GLY A 162 3.47 22.47 -12.03
N LYS A 163 3.98 21.30 -11.62
CA LYS A 163 3.64 19.97 -12.18
C LYS A 163 3.11 19.04 -11.09
N ALA A 164 2.37 18.01 -11.47
CA ALA A 164 1.99 16.94 -10.55
C ALA A 164 3.21 16.13 -10.13
N PHE A 165 3.17 15.50 -8.95
CA PHE A 165 4.28 14.72 -8.41
C PHE A 165 4.68 13.58 -9.36
N ALA A 166 3.71 12.97 -10.03
CA ALA A 166 3.92 11.89 -11.00
C ALA A 166 4.71 12.34 -12.25
N ASP A 167 4.65 13.63 -12.59
CA ASP A 167 5.29 14.21 -13.78
C ASP A 167 6.66 14.84 -13.47
N LEU A 168 7.12 14.74 -12.22
CA LEU A 168 8.44 15.24 -11.79
C LEU A 168 9.55 14.26 -12.19
N ASP A 169 10.75 14.82 -12.39
CA ASP A 169 11.97 14.03 -12.61
C ASP A 169 12.38 13.28 -11.32
N GLU A 170 13.18 12.21 -11.43
CA GLU A 170 13.56 11.39 -10.27
C GLU A 170 14.21 12.19 -9.12
N GLU A 171 15.03 13.19 -9.45
CA GLU A 171 15.68 14.04 -8.44
C GLU A 171 14.67 14.94 -7.72
N GLN A 172 13.69 15.48 -8.46
CA GLN A 172 12.61 16.30 -7.90
C GLN A 172 11.67 15.46 -7.05
N GLN A 173 11.34 14.25 -7.51
CA GLN A 173 10.55 13.29 -6.73
C GLN A 173 11.25 12.93 -5.42
N LYS A 174 12.55 12.65 -5.44
CA LYS A 174 13.34 12.37 -4.23
C LYS A 174 13.32 13.54 -3.26
N ALA A 175 13.47 14.77 -3.74
CA ALA A 175 13.38 15.96 -2.90
C ALA A 175 12.01 16.10 -2.22
N VAL A 176 10.92 15.90 -2.97
CA VAL A 176 9.56 15.95 -2.42
C VAL A 176 9.28 14.79 -1.44
N GLN A 177 9.79 13.59 -1.73
CA GLN A 177 9.73 12.45 -0.82
C GLN A 177 10.53 12.67 0.47
N GLN A 178 11.62 13.44 0.41
CA GLN A 178 12.41 13.82 1.59
C GLN A 178 11.63 14.78 2.51
N ILE A 179 10.81 15.66 1.95
CA ILE A 179 9.92 16.55 2.72
C ILE A 179 8.81 15.75 3.39
N TYR A 180 8.17 14.85 2.64
CA TYR A 180 7.08 13.99 3.13
C TYR A 180 7.43 12.50 2.97
N PRO A 181 8.29 11.95 3.84
CA PRO A 181 8.61 10.54 3.84
C PRO A 181 7.39 9.74 4.32
N GLN A 182 7.02 8.71 3.57
CA GLN A 182 5.89 7.86 3.97
C GLN A 182 6.34 6.90 5.08
N LYS A 183 5.94 7.21 6.32
CA LYS A 183 6.30 6.44 7.52
C LYS A 183 5.06 5.84 8.16
N ILE A 184 4.61 4.72 7.59
CA ILE A 184 3.51 3.93 8.12
C ILE A 184 4.11 2.69 8.78
N SER A 185 3.81 2.49 10.06
CA SER A 185 4.22 1.32 10.84
C SER A 185 2.98 0.50 11.16
N GLU A 186 2.99 -0.77 10.80
CA GLU A 186 1.89 -1.69 11.10
C GLU A 186 2.20 -2.43 12.40
N ALA A 187 1.31 -2.33 13.37
CA ALA A 187 1.41 -3.10 14.60
C ALA A 187 0.64 -4.42 14.45
N GLU A 188 1.12 -5.47 15.12
CA GLU A 188 0.38 -6.73 15.19
C GLU A 188 -1.03 -6.51 15.76
N PRO A 189 -2.02 -7.29 15.27
CA PRO A 189 -3.39 -7.14 15.72
C PRO A 189 -3.51 -7.44 17.21
N LYS A 190 -4.08 -6.49 17.96
CA LYS A 190 -4.31 -6.62 19.40
C LYS A 190 -5.80 -6.90 19.65
N ASN A 191 -6.08 -7.83 20.56
CA ASN A 191 -7.44 -8.01 21.07
C ASN A 191 -7.82 -6.80 21.92
N TYR A 192 -8.71 -5.96 21.41
CA TYR A 192 -9.30 -4.86 22.17
C TYR A 192 -10.79 -5.12 22.34
N GLY A 193 -11.12 -6.06 23.24
CA GLY A 193 -12.50 -6.53 23.39
C GLY A 193 -12.77 -7.41 24.61
N ASP A 194 -11.75 -7.93 25.30
CA ASP A 194 -11.94 -8.67 26.55
C ASP A 194 -12.21 -7.71 27.72
N LYS A 195 -13.38 -7.07 27.71
CA LYS A 195 -13.99 -6.57 28.94
C LYS A 195 -14.60 -7.79 29.64
N LYS A 196 -14.03 -8.15 30.81
CA LYS A 196 -14.71 -8.96 31.83
C LYS A 196 -16.07 -8.39 32.18
#